data_AF-A0A8S2YIG5-F1
#
_entry.id   AF-A0A8S2YIG5-F1
#
_cell.length_a   1.000
_cell.length_b   1.000
_cell.length_c   1.000
_cell.angle_alpha   90.00
_cell.angle_beta   90.00
_cell.angle_gamma   90.00
#
_symmetry.space_group_name_H-M   'P 1'
#
loop_
_entity.id
_entity.type
_entity.pdbx_description
1 polymer ?
#
loop_
_entity_poly.entity_id
_entity_poly.type
_entity_poly.pdbx_seq_one_letter_code
_entity_poly.pdbx_strand_id
1 'polypeptide(L)'
;CLQYGYLQNLTYDNIFNTPCAQNQYAPLSSLDTSSKFTFVGLGNSTRCSVLLQERLNESVCTSTTCSFNNVYQPKPISASLKFIAISAWYTTFQNLAPNVSLSPDQDGNFNFSKVNFSQIKAAINAICNQPWSDQLPPKDQYRPFLCFNSMYHWTLLEYGYSMNDTNLRNFQIVKKINSNDIGWTLGFMINQTNTISAEFRPTRLITQSEFAGLLFLCLLVLIASAIISGLAVRFCARRQGY
;
A
#
# COMPACT_ATOMS: atom_id res chain seq x y z
N CYS A 1 -1.74 -16.59 -19.05
CA CYS A 1 -2.05 -15.43 -18.19
C CYS A 1 -2.39 -14.17 -18.96
N LEU A 2 -2.15 -14.09 -20.28
CA LEU A 2 -2.64 -12.99 -21.12
C LEU A 2 -4.08 -13.28 -21.58
N GLN A 3 -4.84 -12.23 -21.87
CA GLN A 3 -6.23 -12.35 -22.39
C GLN A 3 -6.25 -13.05 -23.75
N TYR A 4 -7.39 -13.69 -24.07
CA TYR A 4 -7.54 -14.47 -25.29
C TYR A 4 -7.27 -13.62 -26.55
N GLY A 5 -6.37 -14.08 -27.42
CA GLY A 5 -6.06 -13.43 -28.69
C GLY A 5 -5.03 -12.28 -28.62
N TYR A 6 -4.56 -11.89 -27.43
CA TYR A 6 -3.42 -10.97 -27.35
C TYR A 6 -2.14 -11.65 -27.83
N LEU A 7 -1.37 -10.95 -28.65
CA LEU A 7 -0.08 -11.41 -29.16
C LEU A 7 1.04 -10.57 -28.55
N GLN A 8 2.07 -11.23 -28.03
CA GLN A 8 3.26 -10.57 -27.53
C GLN A 8 4.51 -11.18 -28.18
N ASN A 9 5.29 -10.33 -28.85
CA ASN A 9 6.57 -10.74 -29.42
C ASN A 9 7.69 -10.41 -28.44
N LEU A 10 8.51 -11.40 -28.11
CA LEU A 10 9.66 -11.26 -27.22
C LEU A 10 10.89 -11.91 -27.85
N THR A 11 12.06 -11.32 -27.64
CA THR A 11 13.33 -11.94 -28.00
C THR A 11 13.82 -12.88 -26.92
N TYR A 12 14.81 -13.72 -27.25
CA TYR A 12 15.54 -14.51 -26.26
C TYR A 12 16.02 -13.63 -25.08
N ASP A 13 16.64 -12.49 -25.37
CA ASP A 13 17.17 -11.59 -24.35
C ASP A 13 16.07 -11.05 -23.43
N ASN A 14 14.89 -10.72 -23.95
CA ASN A 14 13.78 -10.24 -23.11
C ASN A 14 13.35 -11.26 -22.05
N ILE A 15 13.55 -12.55 -22.30
CA ILE A 15 13.05 -13.64 -21.45
C ILE A 15 14.18 -14.20 -20.57
N PHE A 16 15.32 -14.53 -21.16
CA PHE A 16 16.35 -15.33 -20.53
C PHE A 16 17.55 -14.52 -20.03
N ASN A 17 17.78 -13.34 -20.59
CA ASN A 17 18.88 -12.45 -20.19
C ASN A 17 18.44 -11.49 -19.08
N THR A 18 17.84 -12.04 -18.01
CA THR A 18 17.49 -11.30 -16.80
C THR A 18 18.02 -12.05 -15.58
N PRO A 19 18.47 -11.36 -14.51
CA PRO A 19 18.95 -12.04 -13.31
C PRO A 19 17.94 -13.03 -12.69
N CYS A 20 16.65 -12.80 -12.92
CA CYS A 20 15.57 -13.66 -12.43
C CYS A 20 15.33 -14.92 -13.25
N ALA A 21 15.78 -14.97 -14.51
CA ALA A 21 15.53 -16.09 -15.42
C ALA A 21 16.78 -16.82 -15.88
N GLN A 22 17.93 -16.14 -15.83
CA GLN A 22 19.23 -16.68 -16.19
C GLN A 22 19.52 -17.93 -15.36
N ASN A 23 19.98 -19.00 -16.02
CA ASN A 23 20.33 -20.29 -15.43
C ASN A 23 19.19 -21.05 -14.71
N GLN A 24 17.97 -20.51 -14.65
CA GLN A 24 16.82 -21.18 -14.03
C GLN A 24 15.80 -21.67 -15.06
N TYR A 25 15.55 -20.87 -16.11
CA TYR A 25 14.47 -21.13 -17.07
C TYR A 25 14.91 -21.19 -18.52
N ALA A 26 16.17 -20.84 -18.81
CA ALA A 26 16.73 -21.03 -20.14
C ALA A 26 16.86 -22.55 -20.42
N PRO A 27 16.24 -23.08 -21.49
CA PRO A 27 16.55 -24.44 -21.93
C PRO A 27 17.96 -24.42 -22.51
N LEU A 28 18.92 -24.82 -21.68
CA LEU A 28 20.36 -24.61 -21.82
C LEU A 28 21.05 -25.33 -23.00
N SER A 29 20.33 -25.77 -24.04
CA SER A 29 20.98 -26.49 -25.15
C SER A 29 20.32 -26.46 -26.53
N SER A 30 19.15 -25.83 -26.73
CA SER A 30 18.43 -25.92 -28.03
C SER A 30 17.94 -24.60 -28.62
N LEU A 31 18.00 -23.48 -27.89
CA LEU A 31 17.52 -22.18 -28.36
C LEU A 31 18.69 -21.25 -28.68
N ASP A 32 18.72 -20.75 -29.92
CA ASP A 32 19.62 -19.69 -30.34
C ASP A 32 19.24 -18.37 -29.65
N THR A 33 20.23 -17.61 -29.19
CA THR A 33 20.10 -16.23 -28.72
C THR A 33 19.42 -15.28 -29.74
N SER A 34 19.44 -15.60 -31.04
CA SER A 34 18.72 -14.84 -32.07
C SER A 34 17.21 -15.13 -32.12
N SER A 35 16.73 -16.12 -31.35
CA SER A 35 15.34 -16.59 -31.38
C SER A 35 14.34 -15.51 -31.01
N LYS A 36 13.20 -15.53 -31.71
CA LYS A 36 12.03 -14.69 -31.45
C LYS A 36 10.83 -15.57 -31.14
N PHE A 37 10.08 -15.18 -30.12
CA PHE A 37 8.93 -15.92 -29.61
C PHE A 37 7.68 -15.07 -29.75
N THR A 38 6.61 -15.68 -30.26
CA THR A 38 5.28 -15.07 -30.23
C THR A 38 4.44 -15.80 -29.20
N PHE A 39 4.15 -15.11 -28.10
CA PHE A 39 3.25 -15.57 -27.07
C PHE A 39 1.81 -15.26 -27.46
N VAL A 40 0.94 -16.27 -27.36
CA VAL A 40 -0.48 -16.15 -27.63
C VAL A 40 -1.25 -16.25 -26.31
N GLY A 41 -2.02 -15.22 -26.00
CA GLY A 41 -2.91 -15.22 -24.85
C GLY A 41 -4.08 -16.18 -25.06
N LEU A 42 -4.27 -17.08 -24.09
CA LEU A 42 -5.36 -18.07 -24.10
C LEU A 42 -6.52 -17.69 -23.18
N GLY A 43 -6.41 -16.62 -22.39
CA GLY A 43 -7.49 -16.17 -21.49
C GLY A 43 -7.88 -17.17 -20.41
N ASN A 44 -7.02 -18.12 -20.04
CA ASN A 44 -7.33 -19.16 -19.04
C ASN A 44 -6.84 -18.74 -17.64
N SER A 45 -7.73 -18.17 -16.83
CA SER A 45 -7.41 -17.71 -15.47
C SER A 45 -7.07 -18.87 -14.52
N THR A 46 -7.78 -20.00 -14.62
CA THR A 46 -7.53 -21.20 -13.81
C THR A 46 -6.11 -21.72 -14.02
N ARG A 47 -5.69 -21.91 -15.28
CA ARG A 47 -4.32 -22.34 -15.59
C ARG A 47 -3.30 -21.31 -15.18
N CYS A 48 -3.61 -20.02 -15.29
CA CYS A 48 -2.73 -18.95 -14.81
C CYS A 48 -2.52 -19.04 -13.29
N SER A 49 -3.59 -19.23 -12.52
CA SER A 49 -3.54 -19.41 -11.07
C SER A 49 -2.63 -20.57 -10.68
N VAL A 50 -2.80 -21.72 -11.33
CA VAL A 50 -1.97 -22.92 -11.09
C VAL A 50 -0.50 -22.63 -11.36
N LEU A 51 -0.16 -22.05 -12.52
CA LEU A 51 1.23 -21.71 -12.85
C LEU A 51 1.84 -20.74 -11.84
N LEU A 52 1.07 -19.77 -11.34
CA LEU A 52 1.54 -18.82 -10.32
C LEU A 52 1.72 -19.48 -8.96
N GLN A 53 0.81 -20.37 -8.56
CA GLN A 53 0.92 -21.14 -7.31
C GLN A 53 2.12 -22.08 -7.36
N GLU A 54 2.36 -22.76 -8.48
CA GLU A 54 3.55 -23.61 -8.68
C GLU A 54 4.85 -22.81 -8.45
N ARG A 55 4.88 -21.51 -8.79
CA ARG A 55 6.02 -20.62 -8.52
C ARG A 55 6.17 -20.20 -7.07
N LEU A 56 5.09 -20.21 -6.30
CA LEU A 56 5.10 -19.86 -4.88
C LEU A 56 5.06 -21.10 -3.97
N ASN A 57 5.00 -22.30 -4.56
CA ASN A 57 4.84 -23.53 -3.81
C ASN A 57 6.12 -23.85 -3.05
N GLU A 58 6.00 -23.93 -1.74
CA GLU A 58 7.08 -24.24 -0.83
C GLU A 58 7.16 -25.75 -0.62
N SER A 59 8.24 -26.39 -1.09
CA SER A 59 8.52 -27.78 -0.71
C SER A 59 9.29 -27.89 0.61
N VAL A 60 9.94 -26.80 1.05
CA VAL A 60 10.84 -26.82 2.22
C VAL A 60 10.69 -25.56 3.07
N CYS A 61 10.13 -25.68 4.28
CA CYS A 61 10.18 -24.61 5.28
C CYS A 61 11.02 -25.07 6.49
N THR A 62 12.15 -24.41 6.68
CA THR A 62 13.10 -24.67 7.79
C THR A 62 12.81 -23.84 9.04
N SER A 63 12.01 -22.79 8.90
CA SER A 63 11.52 -21.96 10.01
C SER A 63 10.19 -22.51 10.56
N THR A 64 9.69 -21.94 11.66
CA THR A 64 8.40 -22.35 12.24
C THR A 64 7.23 -22.12 11.29
N THR A 65 7.26 -21.01 10.55
CA THR A 65 6.27 -20.67 9.53
C THR A 65 6.96 -19.91 8.40
N CYS A 66 6.62 -20.22 7.15
CA CYS A 66 7.17 -19.54 5.98
C CYS A 66 6.07 -18.89 5.13
N SER A 67 6.41 -17.86 4.38
CA SER A 67 5.61 -17.40 3.24
C SER A 67 5.84 -18.31 2.04
N PHE A 68 6.91 -18.08 1.28
CA PHE A 68 7.41 -18.89 0.16
C PHE A 68 8.94 -18.74 0.04
N ASN A 69 9.60 -19.61 -0.71
CA ASN A 69 11.06 -19.71 -0.86
C ASN A 69 11.85 -19.82 0.46
N ASN A 70 11.35 -20.60 1.42
CA ASN A 70 11.90 -20.82 2.75
C ASN A 70 12.10 -19.52 3.56
N VAL A 71 11.30 -18.48 3.27
CA VAL A 71 11.37 -17.19 3.97
C VAL A 71 10.43 -17.20 5.15
N TYR A 72 10.98 -16.96 6.36
CA TYR A 72 10.18 -16.85 7.58
C TYR A 72 9.11 -15.75 7.45
N GLN A 73 7.87 -16.10 7.81
CA GLN A 73 6.78 -15.15 7.98
C GLN A 73 5.93 -15.58 9.19
N PRO A 74 5.67 -14.70 10.17
CA PRO A 74 4.75 -15.02 11.26
C PRO A 74 3.36 -15.39 10.74
N LYS A 75 2.82 -16.53 11.19
CA LYS A 75 1.45 -16.98 10.88
C LYS A 75 0.75 -17.45 12.16
N PRO A 76 -0.60 -17.31 12.27
CA PRO A 76 -1.48 -16.67 11.29
C PRO A 76 -1.31 -15.14 11.26
N ILE A 77 -1.61 -14.52 10.11
CA ILE A 77 -1.68 -13.06 10.02
C ILE A 77 -2.83 -12.59 10.92
N SER A 78 -2.50 -11.84 11.97
CA SER A 78 -3.48 -11.35 12.93
C SER A 78 -4.54 -10.50 12.23
N ALA A 79 -5.80 -10.77 12.55
CA ALA A 79 -6.93 -9.99 12.07
C ALA A 79 -6.91 -8.53 12.57
N SER A 80 -6.14 -8.21 13.62
CA SER A 80 -6.02 -6.84 14.13
C SER A 80 -5.06 -5.96 13.32
N LEU A 81 -4.20 -6.57 12.49
CA LEU A 81 -3.24 -5.83 11.68
C LEU A 81 -3.94 -5.16 10.50
N LYS A 82 -3.54 -3.91 10.24
CA LYS A 82 -3.98 -3.14 9.07
C LYS A 82 -2.85 -3.10 8.08
N PHE A 83 -3.15 -3.46 6.83
CA PHE A 83 -2.18 -3.47 5.75
C PHE A 83 -2.60 -2.47 4.68
N ILE A 84 -1.63 -1.71 4.20
CA ILE A 84 -1.78 -0.80 3.06
C ILE A 84 -0.92 -1.32 1.91
N ALA A 85 -1.52 -1.50 0.75
CA ALA A 85 -0.82 -1.84 -0.48
C ALA A 85 -0.83 -0.64 -1.44
N ILE A 86 0.33 -0.36 -2.03
CA ILE A 86 0.60 0.85 -2.80
C ILE A 86 1.18 0.49 -4.19
N SER A 87 1.48 1.50 -5.00
CA SER A 87 2.20 1.34 -6.28
C SER A 87 1.47 0.39 -7.25
N ALA A 88 2.10 -0.71 -7.68
CA ALA A 88 1.54 -1.65 -8.66
C ALA A 88 0.21 -2.27 -8.22
N TRP A 89 0.00 -2.44 -6.91
CA TRP A 89 -1.29 -2.87 -6.35
C TRP A 89 -2.39 -1.88 -6.68
N TYR A 90 -2.13 -0.59 -6.50
CA TYR A 90 -3.08 0.48 -6.81
C TYR A 90 -3.37 0.54 -8.31
N THR A 91 -2.34 0.57 -9.16
CA THR A 91 -2.52 0.68 -10.62
C THR A 91 -3.25 -0.52 -11.21
N THR A 92 -3.07 -1.71 -10.63
CA THR A 92 -3.80 -2.92 -11.03
C THR A 92 -5.24 -2.88 -10.51
N PHE A 93 -5.42 -2.63 -9.21
CA PHE A 93 -6.73 -2.77 -8.57
C PHE A 93 -7.73 -1.69 -8.98
N GLN A 94 -7.31 -0.47 -9.28
CA GLN A 94 -8.24 0.58 -9.74
C GLN A 94 -9.04 0.15 -11.00
N ASN A 95 -8.49 -0.78 -11.80
CA ASN A 95 -9.15 -1.35 -12.97
C ASN A 95 -10.01 -2.59 -12.66
N LEU A 96 -9.84 -3.18 -11.46
CA LEU A 96 -10.66 -4.27 -10.93
C LEU A 96 -11.85 -3.76 -10.10
N ALA A 97 -11.66 -2.63 -9.40
CA ALA A 97 -12.60 -2.10 -8.42
C ALA A 97 -14.06 -1.97 -8.93
N PRO A 98 -14.31 -1.55 -10.18
CA PRO A 98 -15.68 -1.49 -10.71
C PRO A 98 -16.39 -2.86 -10.74
N ASN A 99 -15.65 -3.95 -10.97
CA ASN A 99 -16.22 -5.31 -11.04
C ASN A 99 -16.51 -5.93 -9.67
N VAL A 100 -16.10 -5.27 -8.58
CA VAL A 100 -16.36 -5.70 -7.20
C VAL A 100 -17.12 -4.63 -6.39
N SER A 101 -17.72 -3.66 -7.10
CA SER A 101 -18.50 -2.57 -6.53
C SER A 101 -17.77 -1.79 -5.43
N LEU A 102 -16.44 -1.67 -5.55
CA LEU A 102 -15.63 -0.81 -4.69
C LEU A 102 -15.40 0.53 -5.37
N SER A 103 -15.72 1.59 -4.64
CA SER A 103 -15.43 2.96 -5.03
C SER A 103 -14.29 3.51 -4.17
N PRO A 104 -13.42 4.34 -4.74
CA PRO A 104 -12.38 4.98 -3.96
C PRO A 104 -12.97 6.05 -3.04
N ASP A 105 -12.26 6.38 -1.95
CA ASP A 105 -12.51 7.58 -1.16
C ASP A 105 -12.03 8.87 -1.88
N GLN A 106 -12.13 10.01 -1.20
CA GLN A 106 -11.73 11.32 -1.72
C GLN A 106 -10.24 11.39 -2.13
N ASP A 107 -9.38 10.58 -1.53
CA ASP A 107 -7.94 10.51 -1.82
C ASP A 107 -7.61 9.44 -2.88
N GLY A 108 -8.62 8.72 -3.37
CA GLY A 108 -8.46 7.66 -4.36
C GLY A 108 -8.26 6.27 -3.74
N ASN A 109 -8.39 6.09 -2.41
CA ASN A 109 -8.05 4.84 -1.74
C ASN A 109 -9.21 3.85 -1.68
N PHE A 110 -8.93 2.56 -1.71
CA PHE A 110 -9.92 1.48 -1.65
C PHE A 110 -9.83 0.71 -0.34
N ASN A 111 -10.99 0.44 0.28
CA ASN A 111 -11.10 -0.29 1.55
C ASN A 111 -11.81 -1.64 1.34
N PHE A 112 -11.22 -2.72 1.87
CA PHE A 112 -11.69 -4.09 1.62
C PHE A 112 -12.64 -4.64 2.70
N SER A 113 -13.13 -3.79 3.61
CA SER A 113 -14.02 -4.18 4.73
C SER A 113 -15.29 -4.95 4.33
N LYS A 114 -15.76 -4.79 3.08
CA LYS A 114 -16.98 -5.39 2.52
C LYS A 114 -16.73 -6.38 1.39
N VAL A 115 -15.48 -6.74 1.12
CA VAL A 115 -15.12 -7.62 0.01
C VAL A 115 -14.35 -8.84 0.50
N ASN A 116 -14.56 -9.98 -0.17
CA ASN A 116 -13.92 -11.25 0.14
C ASN A 116 -13.08 -11.79 -1.03
N PHE A 117 -12.30 -12.84 -0.77
CA PHE A 117 -11.44 -13.47 -1.76
C PHE A 117 -12.19 -14.03 -2.96
N SER A 118 -13.40 -14.55 -2.76
CA SER A 118 -14.22 -15.08 -3.85
C SER A 118 -14.66 -13.99 -4.83
N GLN A 119 -15.09 -12.84 -4.33
CA GLN A 119 -15.52 -11.69 -5.14
C GLN A 119 -14.36 -11.14 -5.98
N ILE A 120 -13.19 -10.96 -5.36
CA ILE A 120 -12.00 -10.51 -6.12
C ILE A 120 -11.63 -11.53 -7.19
N LYS A 121 -11.57 -12.82 -6.86
CA LYS A 121 -11.28 -13.87 -7.86
C LYS A 121 -12.28 -13.87 -9.01
N ALA A 122 -13.57 -13.72 -8.72
CA ALA A 122 -14.61 -13.65 -9.74
C ALA A 122 -14.39 -12.46 -10.69
N ALA A 123 -14.05 -11.28 -10.17
CA ALA A 123 -13.74 -10.11 -10.98
C ALA A 123 -12.47 -10.28 -11.83
N ILE A 124 -11.43 -10.91 -11.28
CA ILE A 124 -10.22 -11.21 -12.04
C ILE A 124 -10.52 -12.22 -13.16
N ASN A 125 -11.25 -13.29 -12.85
CA ASN A 125 -11.68 -14.28 -13.83
C ASN A 125 -12.48 -13.65 -14.96
N ALA A 126 -13.42 -12.76 -14.62
CA ALA A 126 -14.21 -12.03 -15.62
C ALA A 126 -13.29 -11.27 -16.59
N ILE A 127 -12.31 -10.52 -16.11
CA ILE A 127 -11.37 -9.78 -16.97
C ILE A 127 -10.49 -10.73 -17.80
N CYS A 128 -9.93 -11.76 -17.17
CA CYS A 128 -9.03 -12.70 -17.83
C CYS A 128 -9.70 -13.49 -18.97
N ASN A 129 -10.98 -13.81 -18.81
CA ASN A 129 -11.76 -14.58 -19.79
C ASN A 129 -12.31 -13.71 -20.94
N GLN A 130 -12.26 -12.36 -20.83
CA GLN A 130 -12.63 -11.49 -21.94
C GLN A 130 -11.57 -11.57 -23.07
N PRO A 131 -11.99 -11.58 -24.34
CA PRO A 131 -11.08 -11.40 -25.47
C PRO A 131 -10.27 -10.11 -25.35
N TRP A 132 -9.05 -10.14 -25.87
CA TRP A 132 -8.22 -8.96 -25.99
C TRP A 132 -8.89 -7.93 -26.91
N SER A 133 -8.81 -6.66 -26.49
CA SER A 133 -9.18 -5.53 -27.34
C SER A 133 -8.47 -4.27 -26.86
N ASP A 134 -7.78 -3.59 -27.77
CA ASP A 134 -7.09 -2.32 -27.50
C ASP A 134 -8.07 -1.17 -27.17
N GLN A 135 -9.37 -1.39 -27.39
CA GLN A 135 -10.42 -0.41 -27.08
C GLN A 135 -10.88 -0.47 -25.63
N LEU A 136 -10.60 -1.57 -24.91
CA LEU A 136 -11.00 -1.73 -23.51
C LEU A 136 -10.07 -0.93 -22.58
N PRO A 137 -10.62 -0.17 -21.62
CA PRO A 137 -9.79 0.51 -20.63
C PRO A 137 -9.06 -0.48 -19.71
N PRO A 138 -7.96 -0.05 -19.05
CA PRO A 138 -7.24 1.20 -19.28
C PRO A 138 -6.55 1.26 -20.65
N LYS A 139 -6.42 2.45 -21.23
CA LYS A 139 -5.74 2.67 -22.53
C LYS A 139 -4.27 3.01 -22.31
N ASP A 140 -3.53 2.09 -21.69
CA ASP A 140 -2.10 2.25 -21.41
C ASP A 140 -1.29 1.01 -21.79
N GLN A 141 0.04 1.11 -21.73
CA GLN A 141 0.96 0.03 -22.09
C GLN A 141 0.90 -1.20 -21.16
N TYR A 142 0.29 -1.07 -19.98
CA TYR A 142 0.19 -2.14 -18.99
C TYR A 142 -1.12 -2.93 -19.11
N ARG A 143 -2.09 -2.41 -19.89
CA ARG A 143 -3.38 -3.07 -20.16
C ARG A 143 -3.28 -4.55 -20.55
N PRO A 144 -2.34 -4.98 -21.41
CA PRO A 144 -2.25 -6.40 -21.78
C PRO A 144 -1.92 -7.31 -20.60
N PHE A 145 -1.23 -6.77 -19.59
CA PHE A 145 -0.80 -7.50 -18.40
C PHE A 145 -1.81 -7.44 -17.26
N LEU A 146 -2.94 -6.75 -17.42
CA LEU A 146 -3.93 -6.59 -16.35
C LEU A 146 -4.39 -7.94 -15.77
N CYS A 147 -4.68 -8.93 -16.62
CA CYS A 147 -5.04 -10.28 -16.16
C CYS A 147 -3.90 -10.92 -15.34
N PHE A 148 -2.68 -10.91 -15.86
CA PHE A 148 -1.52 -11.48 -15.17
C PHE A 148 -1.23 -10.77 -13.84
N ASN A 149 -1.14 -9.45 -13.82
CA ASN A 149 -0.86 -8.65 -12.63
C ASN A 149 -1.93 -8.87 -11.56
N SER A 150 -3.20 -8.92 -11.96
CA SER A 150 -4.31 -9.15 -11.04
C SER A 150 -4.24 -10.54 -10.42
N MET A 151 -4.02 -11.57 -11.23
CA MET A 151 -3.82 -12.94 -10.75
C MET A 151 -2.60 -13.05 -9.84
N TYR A 152 -1.46 -12.47 -10.23
CA TYR A 152 -0.22 -12.50 -9.47
C TYR A 152 -0.39 -11.89 -8.08
N HIS A 153 -0.93 -10.66 -8.02
CA HIS A 153 -1.23 -9.97 -6.77
C HIS A 153 -2.16 -10.82 -5.89
N TRP A 154 -3.24 -11.36 -6.44
CA TRP A 154 -4.19 -12.11 -5.63
C TRP A 154 -3.65 -13.45 -5.14
N THR A 155 -2.94 -14.18 -5.99
CA THR A 155 -2.24 -15.40 -5.61
C THR A 155 -1.19 -15.12 -4.54
N LEU A 156 -0.49 -13.98 -4.60
CA LEU A 156 0.49 -13.62 -3.58
C LEU A 156 -0.16 -13.38 -2.20
N LEU A 157 -1.29 -12.66 -2.13
CA LEU A 157 -2.00 -12.47 -0.84
C LEU A 157 -2.55 -13.78 -0.29
N GLU A 158 -3.26 -14.55 -1.13
CA GLU A 158 -3.94 -15.76 -0.70
C GLU A 158 -2.96 -16.89 -0.38
N TYR A 159 -2.06 -17.21 -1.31
CA TYR A 159 -1.19 -18.38 -1.19
C TYR A 159 0.14 -18.00 -0.52
N GLY A 160 0.82 -16.97 -1.03
CA GLY A 160 2.15 -16.60 -0.52
C GLY A 160 2.11 -16.08 0.92
N TYR A 161 1.29 -15.07 1.18
CA TYR A 161 1.18 -14.44 2.50
C TYR A 161 0.14 -15.10 3.41
N SER A 162 -0.66 -16.02 2.89
CA SER A 162 -1.71 -16.73 3.65
C SER A 162 -2.73 -15.80 4.31
N MET A 163 -3.12 -14.75 3.58
CA MET A 163 -4.26 -13.92 3.96
C MET A 163 -5.57 -14.67 3.70
N ASN A 164 -6.61 -14.32 4.46
CA ASN A 164 -7.95 -14.89 4.38
C ASN A 164 -9.00 -13.77 4.54
N ASP A 165 -10.28 -14.11 4.41
CA ASP A 165 -11.37 -13.12 4.47
C ASP A 165 -11.42 -12.35 5.79
N THR A 166 -10.91 -12.89 6.90
CA THR A 166 -10.91 -12.20 8.18
C THR A 166 -9.89 -11.06 8.20
N ASN A 167 -8.64 -11.33 7.81
CA ASN A 167 -7.59 -10.30 7.80
C ASN A 167 -7.69 -9.36 6.57
N LEU A 168 -8.30 -9.80 5.47
CA LEU A 168 -8.56 -8.94 4.31
C LEU A 168 -9.46 -7.74 4.63
N ARG A 169 -10.35 -7.85 5.62
CA ARG A 169 -11.23 -6.73 6.03
C ARG A 169 -10.48 -5.49 6.49
N ASN A 170 -9.22 -5.66 6.91
CA ASN A 170 -8.32 -4.58 7.33
C ASN A 170 -7.25 -4.23 6.29
N PHE A 171 -7.42 -4.72 5.06
CA PHE A 171 -6.57 -4.39 3.93
C PHE A 171 -7.09 -3.15 3.18
N GLN A 172 -6.17 -2.31 2.75
CA GLN A 172 -6.46 -1.12 1.96
C GLN A 172 -5.49 -1.03 0.79
N ILE A 173 -5.99 -0.49 -0.31
CA ILE A 173 -5.14 -0.11 -1.44
C ILE A 173 -5.11 1.41 -1.50
N VAL A 174 -3.92 1.97 -1.30
CA VAL A 174 -3.72 3.39 -1.05
C VAL A 174 -2.97 4.03 -2.21
N LYS A 175 -3.53 5.12 -2.72
CA LYS A 175 -2.88 6.05 -3.64
C LYS A 175 -2.18 7.15 -2.87
N LYS A 176 -2.92 7.79 -1.97
CA LYS A 176 -2.51 9.02 -1.28
C LYS A 176 -3.00 9.05 0.16
N ILE A 177 -2.28 9.77 1.01
CA ILE A 177 -2.76 10.18 2.33
C ILE A 177 -2.51 11.67 2.46
N ASN A 178 -3.56 12.44 2.77
CA ASN A 178 -3.50 13.90 2.86
C ASN A 178 -2.88 14.52 1.59
N SER A 179 -3.36 14.11 0.42
CA SER A 179 -2.88 14.54 -0.90
C SER A 179 -1.44 14.16 -1.29
N ASN A 180 -0.70 13.43 -0.43
CA ASN A 180 0.69 13.00 -0.71
C ASN A 180 0.74 11.56 -1.20
N ASP A 181 1.55 11.30 -2.23
CA ASP A 181 1.81 9.93 -2.70
C ASP A 181 2.59 9.13 -1.64
N ILE A 182 2.21 7.86 -1.47
CA ILE A 182 2.81 6.98 -0.47
C ILE A 182 3.89 6.12 -1.09
N GLY A 183 5.04 6.07 -0.41
CA GLY A 183 6.18 5.26 -0.80
C GLY A 183 7.29 5.30 0.24
N TRP A 184 8.32 4.50 0.01
CA TRP A 184 9.49 4.44 0.88
C TRP A 184 10.34 5.71 0.85
N THR A 185 10.23 6.53 -0.20
CA THR A 185 11.07 7.72 -0.43
C THR A 185 10.94 8.75 0.69
N LEU A 186 9.73 9.01 1.19
CA LEU A 186 9.50 9.92 2.32
C LEU A 186 10.14 9.39 3.60
N GLY A 187 9.93 8.10 3.91
CA GLY A 187 10.53 7.46 5.08
C GLY A 187 12.07 7.44 5.01
N PHE A 188 12.61 7.22 3.82
CA PHE A 188 14.06 7.29 3.57
C PHE A 188 14.59 8.70 3.81
N MET A 189 13.93 9.75 3.27
CA MET A 189 14.31 11.14 3.50
C MET A 189 14.28 11.52 4.99
N ILE A 190 13.23 11.11 5.71
CA ILE A 190 13.11 11.34 7.16
C ILE A 190 14.28 10.68 7.89
N ASN A 191 14.58 9.42 7.57
CA ASN A 191 15.67 8.67 8.19
C ASN A 191 17.04 9.33 7.91
N GLN A 192 17.30 9.73 6.66
CA GLN A 192 18.58 10.36 6.29
C GLN A 192 18.76 11.76 6.91
N THR A 193 17.67 12.46 7.20
CA THR A 193 17.72 13.84 7.73
C THR A 193 17.67 13.89 9.25
N ASN A 194 17.50 12.75 9.96
CA ASN A 194 17.27 12.69 11.41
C ASN A 194 16.20 13.69 11.90
N THR A 195 15.24 14.03 11.02
CA THR A 195 14.24 15.08 11.30
C THR A 195 13.16 14.64 12.27
N ILE A 196 13.08 13.34 12.58
CA ILE A 196 12.17 12.77 13.58
C ILE A 196 13.02 11.97 14.57
N SER A 197 13.27 12.53 15.75
CA SER A 197 13.85 11.78 16.86
C SER A 197 12.96 10.58 17.20
N ALA A 198 13.55 9.40 17.42
CA ALA A 198 12.81 8.19 17.83
C ALA A 198 12.03 8.37 19.15
N GLU A 199 12.40 9.38 19.94
CA GLU A 199 11.76 9.76 21.20
C GLU A 199 10.72 10.88 21.05
N PHE A 200 10.44 11.36 19.83
CA PHE A 200 9.45 12.40 19.61
C PHE A 200 8.04 11.87 19.88
N ARG A 201 7.65 11.87 21.15
CA ARG A 201 6.26 12.05 21.53
C ARG A 201 5.98 13.52 21.26
N PRO A 202 5.05 13.89 20.36
CA PRO A 202 4.60 15.27 20.32
C PRO A 202 4.15 15.63 21.73
N THR A 203 4.92 16.47 22.42
CA THR A 203 4.47 17.12 23.65
C THR A 203 3.17 17.79 23.26
N ARG A 204 2.08 17.41 23.94
CA ARG A 204 0.74 17.96 23.72
C ARG A 204 0.86 19.46 23.52
N LEU A 205 0.70 19.92 22.28
CA LEU A 205 0.69 21.34 21.97
C LEU A 205 -0.50 21.93 22.72
N ILE A 206 -0.27 23.01 23.46
CA ILE A 206 -1.33 23.74 24.16
C ILE A 206 -2.40 24.08 23.13
N THR A 207 -3.65 23.67 23.38
CA THR A 207 -4.73 23.98 22.44
C THR A 207 -4.95 25.50 22.41
N GLN A 208 -5.53 26.01 21.33
CA GLN A 208 -5.83 27.44 21.22
C GLN A 208 -6.67 27.95 22.40
N SER A 209 -7.57 27.12 22.94
CA SER A 209 -8.37 27.43 24.12
C SER A 209 -7.56 27.49 25.41
N GLU A 210 -6.60 26.58 25.59
CA GLU A 210 -5.71 26.57 26.76
C GLU A 210 -4.74 27.76 26.74
N PHE A 211 -4.23 28.12 25.57
CA PHE A 211 -3.37 29.29 25.40
C PHE A 211 -4.13 30.59 25.71
N ALA A 212 -5.35 30.72 25.20
CA ALA A 212 -6.21 31.85 25.49
C ALA A 212 -6.55 31.95 26.99
N GLY A 213 -6.81 30.81 27.64
CA GLY A 213 -7.06 30.75 29.09
C GLY A 213 -5.87 31.20 29.93
N LEU A 214 -4.66 30.75 29.57
CA LEU A 214 -3.42 31.16 30.24
C LEU A 214 -3.13 32.65 30.06
N LEU A 215 -3.32 33.18 28.84
CA LEU A 215 -3.16 34.62 28.58
C LEU A 215 -4.12 35.47 29.42
N PHE A 216 -5.39 35.05 29.51
CA PHE A 216 -6.39 35.74 30.32
C PHE A 216 -6.02 35.73 31.81
N LEU A 217 -5.57 34.59 32.33
CA LEU A 217 -5.14 34.47 33.72
C LEU A 217 -3.90 35.34 34.02
N CYS A 218 -2.92 35.38 33.12
CA CYS A 218 -1.77 36.27 33.25
C CYS A 218 -2.17 37.75 33.30
N LEU A 219 -3.10 38.17 32.43
CA LEU A 219 -3.63 39.54 32.42
C LEU A 219 -4.34 39.90 33.73
N LEU A 220 -5.14 38.98 34.28
CA LEU A 220 -5.81 39.18 35.57
C LEU A 220 -4.81 39.37 36.72
N VAL A 221 -3.74 38.56 36.77
CA VAL A 221 -2.70 38.66 37.79
C VAL A 221 -1.96 40.00 37.68
N LEU A 222 -1.64 40.44 36.46
CA LEU A 222 -1.00 41.75 36.23
C LEU A 222 -1.88 42.90 36.71
N ILE A 223 -3.17 42.88 36.36
CA ILE A 223 -4.14 43.91 36.81
C ILE A 223 -4.26 43.92 38.33
N ALA A 224 -4.41 42.74 38.96
CA ALA A 224 -4.50 42.63 40.41
C ALA A 224 -3.23 43.17 41.10
N SER A 225 -2.04 42.84 40.58
CA SER A 225 -0.77 43.33 41.12
C SER A 225 -0.62 44.86 41.01
N ALA A 226 -1.08 45.45 39.90
CA ALA A 226 -1.08 46.89 39.69
C ALA A 226 -2.05 47.61 40.65
N ILE A 227 -3.24 47.03 40.87
CA ILE A 227 -4.22 47.54 41.84
C ILE A 227 -3.65 47.48 43.25
N ILE A 228 -3.08 46.35 43.67
CA ILE A 228 -2.50 46.19 45.00
C ILE A 228 -1.35 47.17 45.22
N SER A 229 -0.45 47.30 44.23
CA SER A 229 0.66 48.25 44.28
C SER A 229 0.17 49.70 44.34
N GLY A 230 -0.83 50.06 43.54
CA GLY A 230 -1.45 51.38 43.56
C GLY A 230 -2.14 51.69 44.89
N LEU A 231 -2.83 50.72 45.49
CA LEU A 231 -3.43 50.86 46.82
C LEU A 231 -2.37 50.99 47.91
N ALA A 232 -1.29 50.22 47.85
CA ALA A 232 -0.16 50.30 48.78
C ALA A 232 0.52 51.68 48.72
N VAL A 233 0.80 52.19 47.51
CA VAL A 233 1.37 53.53 47.31
C VAL A 233 0.42 54.61 47.86
N ARG A 234 -0.89 54.52 47.58
CA ARG A 234 -1.88 55.47 48.11
C ARG A 234 -2.00 55.40 49.63
N PHE A 235 -1.89 54.21 50.22
CA PHE A 235 -1.89 54.01 51.67
C PHE A 235 -0.63 54.61 52.32
N CYS A 236 0.55 54.37 51.73
CA CYS A 236 1.81 54.98 52.17
C CYS A 236 1.79 56.52 52.04
N ALA A 237 1.30 57.04 50.91
CA ALA A 237 1.19 58.49 50.69
C ALA A 237 0.22 59.15 51.68
N ARG A 238 -0.91 58.50 52.00
CA ARG A 238 -1.84 58.98 53.04
C ARG A 238 -1.25 58.95 54.45
N ARG A 239 -0.31 58.02 54.72
CA ARG A 239 0.35 57.90 56.03
C ARG A 239 1.50 58.89 56.22
N GLN A 240 2.10 59.41 55.15
CA GLN A 240 3.14 60.45 55.18
C GLN A 240 2.57 61.88 55.16
N GLY A 241 1.28 62.04 54.88
CA GLY A 241 0.58 63.35 54.87
C GLY A 241 -0.15 63.69 56.17
N TYR A 242 0.28 63.12 57.30
CA TYR A 242 -0.20 63.43 58.66
C TYR A 242 0.99 63.85 59.53
#